data_AF-A0A4Q7G046-F1
#
_entry.id   AF-A0A4Q7G046-F1
#
_cell.length_a   1.000
_cell.length_b   1.000
_cell.length_c   1.000
_cell.angle_alpha   90.00
_cell.angle_beta   90.00
_cell.angle_gamma   90.00
#
_symmetry.space_group_name_H-M   'P 1'
#
loop_
_entity.id
_entity.type
_entity.pdbx_description
1 polymer ?
#
loop_
_entity_poly.entity_id
_entity_poly.type
_entity_poly.pdbx_seq_one_letter_code
_entity_poly.pdbx_strand_id
1 'polypeptide(L)' 'MANDDHIARLKNGVDAWNAWRDENPDIRPDLYQANLRGANLSGANLNEANLGGANLSEADFIRASLFRANLCG' A
#
# COMPACT_ATOMS: atom_id res chain seq x y z
N MET A 1 -6.58 3.15 -13.03
CA MET A 1 -5.52 2.12 -13.11
C MET A 1 -4.50 2.50 -12.08
N ALA A 2 -4.01 1.55 -11.26
CA ALA A 2 -3.04 1.88 -10.22
C ALA A 2 -1.81 2.61 -10.79
N ASN A 3 -1.12 3.32 -9.91
CA ASN A 3 0.17 3.90 -10.24
C ASN A 3 1.26 2.81 -10.07
N ASP A 4 1.89 2.45 -11.19
CA ASP A 4 2.91 1.40 -11.23
C ASP A 4 4.12 1.70 -10.35
N ASP A 5 4.49 2.97 -10.17
CA ASP A 5 5.59 3.38 -9.28
C ASP A 5 5.26 3.12 -7.81
N HIS A 6 4.00 3.38 -7.40
CA HIS A 6 3.57 3.08 -6.04
C HIS A 6 3.59 1.57 -5.77
N ILE A 7 3.10 0.76 -6.72
CA ILE A 7 3.14 -0.70 -6.60
C ILE A 7 4.59 -1.19 -6.52
N ALA A 8 5.47 -0.69 -7.39
CA ALA A 8 6.87 -1.09 -7.41
C ALA A 8 7.58 -0.76 -6.09
N ARG A 9 7.35 0.45 -5.54
CA ARG A 9 7.91 0.84 -4.24
C ARG A 9 7.44 -0.07 -3.12
N LEU A 10 6.14 -0.38 -3.05
CA LEU A 10 5.59 -1.26 -2.02
C LEU A 10 6.14 -2.69 -2.13
N LYS A 11 6.31 -3.19 -3.37
CA LYS A 11 6.90 -4.51 -3.64
C LYS A 11 8.39 -4.60 -3.35
N ASN A 12 9.12 -3.49 -3.43
CA ASN A 12 10.54 -3.43 -3.08
C ASN A 12 10.79 -3.51 -1.56
N GLY A 13 9.74 -3.38 -0.74
CA GLY A 13 9.82 -3.62 0.70
C GLY A 13 9.18 -2.50 1.53
N VAL A 14 8.70 -2.87 2.71
CA VAL A 14 7.99 -1.96 3.61
C VAL A 14 8.89 -0.82 4.12
N ASP A 15 10.18 -1.06 4.34
CA ASP A 15 11.10 -0.01 4.81
C ASP A 15 11.27 1.10 3.76
N ALA A 16 11.49 0.71 2.49
CA ALA A 16 11.59 1.65 1.38
C ALA A 16 10.27 2.38 1.12
N TRP A 17 9.15 1.66 1.26
CA TRP A 17 7.82 2.24 1.20
C TRP A 17 7.62 3.31 2.28
N ASN A 18 7.93 3.00 3.52
CA ASN A 18 7.73 3.90 4.65
C ASN A 18 8.65 5.12 4.55
N ALA A 19 9.92 4.96 4.18
CA ALA A 19 10.82 6.09 3.93
C ALA A 19 10.26 7.03 2.85
N TRP A 20 9.72 6.48 1.76
CA TRP A 20 9.06 7.26 0.72
C TRP A 20 7.78 7.96 1.24
N ARG A 21 6.99 7.31 2.11
CA ARG A 21 5.80 7.93 2.73
C ARG A 21 6.17 9.07 3.68
N ASP A 22 7.29 8.94 4.39
CA ASP A 22 7.79 9.99 5.28
C ASP A 22 8.27 11.22 4.49
N GLU A 23 8.89 11.00 3.33
CA GLU A 23 9.29 12.07 2.40
C GLU A 23 8.09 12.69 1.65
N ASN A 24 6.98 11.96 1.53
CA ASN A 24 5.83 12.36 0.69
C ASN A 24 4.50 12.23 1.45
N PRO A 25 4.29 13.00 2.54
CA PRO A 25 3.12 12.85 3.40
C PRO A 25 1.80 13.20 2.70
N ASP A 26 1.84 14.15 1.76
CA ASP A 26 0.64 14.63 1.04
C ASP A 26 0.23 13.75 -0.14
N ILE A 27 1.08 12.80 -0.56
CA ILE A 27 0.73 11.88 -1.64
C ILE A 27 -0.28 10.87 -1.12
N ARG A 28 -1.33 10.64 -1.91
CA ARG A 28 -2.27 9.53 -1.71
C ARG A 28 -1.83 8.35 -2.58
N PRO A 29 -1.42 7.22 -1.99
CA PRO A 29 -1.03 6.07 -2.78
C PRO A 29 -2.19 5.52 -3.61
N ASP A 30 -1.96 5.32 -4.90
CA ASP A 30 -2.92 4.62 -5.77
C ASP A 30 -2.45 3.18 -6.01
N LEU A 31 -3.14 2.24 -5.38
CA LEU A 31 -2.94 0.80 -5.45
C LEU A 31 -4.22 0.09 -5.97
N TYR A 32 -5.07 0.79 -6.72
CA TYR A 32 -6.33 0.25 -7.26
C TYR A 32 -6.11 -1.01 -8.10
N GLN A 33 -6.75 -2.11 -7.74
CA GLN A 33 -6.58 -3.43 -8.37
C GLN A 33 -5.15 -3.99 -8.34
N ALA A 34 -4.28 -3.48 -7.46
CA ALA A 34 -2.93 -4.02 -7.31
C ALA A 34 -2.98 -5.49 -6.86
N ASN A 35 -2.16 -6.34 -7.49
CA ASN A 35 -1.95 -7.70 -6.99
C ASN A 35 -0.87 -7.68 -5.89
N LEU A 36 -1.33 -7.78 -4.63
CA LEU A 36 -0.53 -7.82 -3.41
C LEU A 36 -0.73 -9.16 -2.67
N ARG A 37 -1.13 -10.22 -3.40
CA ARG A 37 -1.36 -11.54 -2.82
C ARG A 37 -0.08 -12.05 -2.15
N GLY A 38 -0.19 -12.47 -0.89
CA GLY A 38 0.94 -12.99 -0.11
C GLY A 38 2.00 -11.94 0.26
N ALA A 39 1.75 -10.64 0.03
CA ALA A 39 2.71 -9.59 0.34
C ALA A 39 2.88 -9.45 1.85
N ASN A 40 4.12 -9.31 2.32
CA ASN A 40 4.40 -8.87 3.68
C ASN A 40 4.29 -7.34 3.75
N LEU A 41 3.17 -6.84 4.26
CA LEU A 41 2.89 -5.42 4.47
C LEU A 41 2.98 -5.05 5.96
N SER A 42 3.64 -5.87 6.76
CA SER A 42 3.78 -5.65 8.19
C SER A 42 4.46 -4.32 8.48
N GLY A 43 3.81 -3.45 9.24
CA GLY A 43 4.29 -2.10 9.55
C GLY A 43 4.17 -1.09 8.41
N ALA A 44 3.55 -1.43 7.29
CA ALA A 44 3.43 -0.50 6.16
C ALA A 44 2.49 0.67 6.46
N ASN A 45 2.92 1.88 6.10
CA ASN A 45 2.08 3.08 6.12
C ASN A 45 1.24 3.16 4.84
N LEU A 46 0.07 2.54 4.84
CA LEU A 46 -0.92 2.58 3.75
C LEU A 46 -2.00 3.64 3.99
N ASN A 47 -1.70 4.68 4.77
CA ASN A 47 -2.66 5.74 5.06
C ASN A 47 -3.08 6.47 3.78
N GLU A 48 -4.40 6.71 3.67
CA GLU A 48 -5.07 7.32 2.51
C GLU A 48 -4.86 6.59 1.18
N ALA A 49 -4.34 5.35 1.21
CA ALA A 49 -4.14 4.57 -0.01
C ALA A 49 -5.48 4.14 -0.62
N ASN A 50 -5.59 4.24 -1.94
CA ASN A 50 -6.67 3.61 -2.70
C ASN A 50 -6.31 2.15 -2.96
N LEU A 51 -6.91 1.23 -2.21
CA LEU A 51 -6.78 -0.23 -2.32
C LEU A 51 -8.02 -0.86 -2.95
N GLY A 52 -8.93 -0.07 -3.55
CA GLY A 52 -10.15 -0.58 -4.17
C GLY A 52 -9.84 -1.70 -5.17
N GLY A 53 -10.47 -2.86 -5.00
CA GLY A 53 -10.26 -4.04 -5.85
C GLY A 53 -8.87 -4.68 -5.78
N ALA A 54 -7.96 -4.23 -4.89
CA ALA A 54 -6.65 -4.85 -4.72
C ALA A 54 -6.79 -6.30 -4.24
N ASN A 55 -5.96 -7.21 -4.78
CA ASN A 55 -5.90 -8.57 -4.29
C ASN A 55 -4.97 -8.61 -3.07
N LEU A 56 -5.56 -8.62 -1.88
CA LEU A 56 -4.87 -8.67 -0.59
C LEU A 56 -4.90 -10.08 0.04
N SER A 57 -5.28 -11.10 -0.74
CA SER A 57 -5.35 -12.48 -0.25
C SER A 57 -4.00 -12.91 0.32
N GLU A 58 -3.98 -13.50 1.52
CA GLU A 58 -2.75 -13.97 2.19
C GLU A 58 -1.72 -12.87 2.52
N ALA A 59 -2.05 -11.58 2.34
CA ALA A 59 -1.15 -10.50 2.73
C ALA A 59 -1.09 -10.34 4.26
N ASP A 60 0.10 -10.07 4.78
CA ASP A 60 0.32 -9.79 6.20
C ASP A 60 0.23 -8.29 6.46
N PHE A 61 -0.65 -7.88 7.38
CA PHE A 61 -0.86 -6.50 7.78
C PHE A 61 -0.51 -6.23 9.25
N ILE A 62 0.29 -7.10 9.90
CA ILE A 62 0.68 -6.90 11.29
C ILE A 62 1.26 -5.49 11.47
N ARG A 63 0.61 -4.67 12.29
CA ARG A 63 0.99 -3.26 12.57
C ARG A 63 0.97 -2.33 11.35
N ALA A 64 0.37 -2.73 10.22
CA ALA A 64 0.17 -1.81 9.11
C ALA A 64 -0.83 -0.71 9.49
N SER A 65 -0.60 0.51 9.00
CA SER A 65 -1.52 1.63 9.17
C SER A 65 -2.36 1.81 7.91
N LEU A 66 -3.68 1.70 8.05
CA LEU A 66 -4.67 1.82 6.96
C LEU A 66 -5.61 3.01 7.21
N PHE A 67 -5.16 4.03 7.93
CA PHE A 67 -6.00 5.17 8.28
C PHE A 67 -6.53 5.84 7.02
N ARG A 68 -7.86 5.92 6.90
CA ARG A 68 -8.57 6.45 5.72
C ARG A 68 -8.22 5.76 4.38
N ALA A 69 -7.64 4.56 4.40
CA ALA A 69 -7.46 3.80 3.19
C ALA A 69 -8.83 3.46 2.57
N ASN A 70 -8.96 3.61 1.25
CA ASN A 70 -10.16 3.20 0.54
C ASN A 70 -10.03 1.74 0.12
N LEU A 71 -10.82 0.86 0.73
CA LEU A 71 -10.92 -0.55 0.35
C LEU A 71 -12.14 -0.84 -0.53
N CYS A 72 -13.03 0.16 -0.70
CA CYS A 72 -14.20 0.03 -1.55
C CYS A 72 -13.77 0.20 -3.02
N GLY A 73 -14.13 -0.78 -3.85
CA GLY A 73 -13.93 -0.81 -5.28
C GLY A 73 -15.18 -1.32 -5.99
#